data_AF-A0A1W1CB74-F1
#
_entry.id   AF-A0A1W1CB74-F1
#
_cell.length_a   1.000
_cell.length_b   1.000
_cell.length_c   1.000
_cell.angle_alpha   90.00
_cell.angle_beta   90.00
_cell.angle_gamma   90.00
#
_symmetry.space_group_name_H-M   'P 1'
#
loop_
_entity.id
_entity.type
_entity.pdbx_description
1 polymer ?
#
loop_
_entity_poly.entity_id
_entity_poly.type
_entity_poly.pdbx_seq_one_letter_code
_entity_poly.pdbx_strand_id
1 'polypeptide(L)'
;MRIYKLFLASIVALIIANWIWSYNPRVSELNDLLSKDVELVNYPYKFKVISVENGRAIMSSPRSPEVSVLIFISIIKPELEGMNPDSPEVIAVQKELAEIQSKAKKIILNQDDINSVSWEIDKLWFADHGVSVW
;
A
#
# COMPACT_ATOMS: atom_id res chain seq x y z
N MET A 1 34.48 -12.88 -24.54
CA MET A 1 34.21 -12.41 -23.16
C MET A 1 34.03 -10.89 -23.01
N ARG A 2 34.68 -10.02 -23.81
CA ARG A 2 34.49 -8.54 -23.76
C ARG A 2 33.10 -8.06 -24.21
N ILE A 3 32.58 -8.58 -25.32
CA ILE A 3 31.27 -8.18 -25.89
C ILE A 3 30.11 -8.50 -24.93
N TYR A 4 30.17 -9.65 -24.25
CA TYR A 4 29.17 -10.05 -23.25
C TYR A 4 29.08 -9.07 -22.07
N LYS A 5 30.22 -8.52 -21.61
CA LYS A 5 30.24 -7.53 -20.52
C LYS A 5 29.65 -6.19 -20.96
N LEU A 6 29.89 -5.78 -22.21
CA LEU A 6 29.31 -4.56 -22.78
C LEU A 6 27.81 -4.70 -22.99
N PHE A 7 27.34 -5.87 -23.44
CA PHE A 7 25.93 -6.16 -23.58
C PHE A 7 25.21 -6.17 -22.22
N LEU A 8 25.79 -6.84 -21.21
CA LEU A 8 25.25 -6.83 -19.86
C LEU A 8 25.23 -5.42 -19.25
N ALA A 9 26.29 -4.64 -19.45
CA ALA A 9 26.34 -3.24 -19.00
C ALA A 9 25.26 -2.39 -19.67
N SER A 10 24.98 -2.62 -20.96
CA SER A 10 23.91 -1.93 -21.68
C SER A 10 22.52 -2.28 -21.11
N ILE A 11 22.25 -3.56 -20.83
CA ILE A 11 21.01 -4.00 -20.19
C ILE A 11 20.83 -3.34 -18.81
N VAL A 12 21.88 -3.37 -17.98
CA VAL A 12 21.84 -2.74 -16.65
C VAL A 12 21.60 -1.23 -16.77
N ALA A 13 22.26 -0.56 -17.72
CA ALA A 13 22.05 0.87 -17.97
C ALA A 13 20.61 1.18 -18.39
N LEU A 14 19.99 0.35 -19.24
CA LEU A 14 18.59 0.49 -19.64
C LEU A 14 17.62 0.31 -18.46
N ILE A 15 17.87 -0.67 -17.59
CA ILE A 15 17.07 -0.90 -16.38
C ILE A 15 17.15 0.32 -15.45
N ILE A 16 18.36 0.84 -15.21
CA ILE A 16 18.57 2.01 -14.34
C ILE A 16 17.92 3.25 -14.96
N ALA A 17 18.08 3.47 -16.26
CA ALA A 17 17.46 4.60 -16.95
C ALA A 17 15.92 4.56 -16.86
N ASN A 18 15.33 3.38 -17.04
CA ASN A 18 13.90 3.19 -16.88
C ASN A 18 13.43 3.46 -15.45
N TRP A 19 14.19 2.98 -14.44
CA TRP A 19 13.88 3.21 -13.04
C TRP A 19 13.89 4.71 -12.68
N ILE A 20 14.93 5.44 -13.12
CA ILE A 20 15.04 6.89 -12.92
C ILE A 20 13.88 7.64 -13.57
N TRP A 21 13.47 7.24 -14.78
CA TRP A 21 12.33 7.88 -15.47
C TRP A 21 11.02 7.63 -14.73
N SER A 22 10.84 6.45 -14.15
CA SER A 22 9.64 6.11 -13.37
C SER A 22 9.62 6.66 -11.95
N TYR A 23 10.74 7.23 -11.46
CA TYR A 23 10.82 7.71 -10.09
C TYR A 23 10.00 8.99 -9.92
N ASN A 24 9.04 8.96 -8.98
CA ASN A 24 8.25 10.12 -8.60
C ASN A 24 8.69 10.61 -7.21
N PRO A 25 9.48 11.71 -7.12
CA PRO A 25 9.97 12.23 -5.85
C PRO A 25 8.84 12.52 -4.86
N ARG A 26 7.69 12.99 -5.37
CA ARG A 26 6.55 13.33 -4.52
C ARG A 26 5.97 12.10 -3.83
N VAL A 27 5.90 10.96 -4.53
CA VAL A 27 5.45 9.70 -3.94
C VAL A 27 6.38 9.28 -2.78
N SER A 28 7.70 9.43 -2.95
CA SER A 28 8.66 9.13 -1.88
C SER A 28 8.46 10.05 -0.68
N GLU A 29 8.34 11.35 -0.89
CA GLU A 29 8.11 12.31 0.20
C GLU A 29 6.85 11.99 1.00
N LEU A 30 5.75 11.66 0.32
CA LEU A 30 4.49 11.28 0.96
C LEU A 30 4.63 9.97 1.76
N ASN A 31 5.37 9.00 1.24
CA ASN A 31 5.65 7.76 1.95
C ASN A 31 6.56 7.97 3.17
N ASP A 32 7.52 8.90 3.08
CA ASP A 32 8.35 9.29 4.23
C ASP A 32 7.52 9.98 5.31
N LEU A 33 6.48 10.74 4.94
CA LEU A 33 5.54 11.33 5.89
C LEU A 33 4.72 10.25 6.61
N LEU A 34 4.19 9.27 5.88
CA LEU A 34 3.45 8.15 6.47
C LEU A 34 4.34 7.34 7.44
N SER A 35 5.63 7.18 7.10
CA SER A 35 6.60 6.43 7.90
C SER A 35 7.02 7.14 9.19
N LYS A 36 6.61 8.38 9.41
CA LYS A 36 6.85 9.12 10.67
C LYS A 36 5.74 8.89 11.70
N ASP A 37 4.59 8.34 11.29
CA ASP A 37 3.49 8.08 12.21
C ASP A 37 3.63 6.71 12.89
N VAL A 38 3.74 6.72 14.22
CA VAL A 38 4.02 5.52 15.02
C VAL A 38 2.90 4.47 14.91
N GLU A 39 1.64 4.88 14.82
CA GLU A 39 0.54 3.93 14.70
C GLU A 39 0.53 3.26 13.33
N LEU A 40 0.74 4.04 12.26
CA LEU A 40 0.83 3.47 10.90
C LEU A 40 2.03 2.50 10.77
N VAL A 41 3.16 2.85 11.37
CA VAL A 41 4.38 2.03 11.34
C VAL A 41 4.26 0.79 12.21
N ASN A 42 3.41 0.76 13.24
CA ASN A 42 3.21 -0.44 14.06
C ASN A 42 2.04 -1.32 13.58
N TYR A 43 1.16 -0.80 12.74
CA TYR A 43 0.05 -1.58 12.19
C TYR A 43 0.54 -2.72 11.26
N PRO A 44 -0.10 -3.91 11.23
CA PRO A 44 0.35 -5.03 10.40
C PRO A 44 0.43 -4.73 8.90
N TYR A 45 -0.42 -3.84 8.40
CA TYR A 45 -0.44 -3.41 7.02
C TYR A 45 0.20 -2.02 6.85
N LYS A 46 1.15 -1.88 5.91
CA LYS A 46 1.79 -0.60 5.60
C LYS A 46 1.07 0.09 4.44
N PHE A 47 0.35 1.16 4.76
CA PHE A 47 -0.23 2.04 3.75
C PHE A 47 0.89 2.78 3.01
N LYS A 48 0.84 2.77 1.68
CA LYS A 48 1.78 3.46 0.80
C LYS A 48 1.04 4.25 -0.27
N VAL A 49 1.58 5.40 -0.64
CA VAL A 49 1.22 6.11 -1.87
C VAL A 49 1.86 5.38 -3.05
N ILE A 50 1.05 5.06 -4.05
CA ILE A 50 1.43 4.36 -5.28
C ILE A 50 1.77 5.40 -6.35
N SER A 51 0.90 6.40 -6.53
CA SER A 51 1.09 7.49 -7.49
C SER A 51 0.38 8.76 -7.05
N VAL A 52 0.75 9.89 -7.66
CA VAL A 52 0.08 11.18 -7.52
C VAL A 52 -0.18 11.73 -8.91
N GLU A 53 -1.44 12.00 -9.21
CA GLU A 53 -1.90 12.45 -10.53
C GLU A 53 -2.87 13.62 -10.36
N ASN A 54 -2.52 14.80 -10.88
CA ASN A 54 -3.39 15.99 -10.86
C ASN A 54 -3.96 16.32 -9.45
N GLY A 55 -3.13 16.21 -8.41
CA GLY A 55 -3.54 16.42 -7.01
C GLY A 55 -4.43 15.30 -6.44
N ARG A 56 -4.51 14.14 -7.08
CA ARG A 56 -5.09 12.93 -6.52
C ARG A 56 -3.97 11.97 -6.12
N ALA A 57 -3.91 11.61 -4.85
CA ALA A 57 -3.02 10.55 -4.39
C ALA A 57 -3.73 9.19 -4.48
N ILE A 58 -3.09 8.22 -5.14
CA ILE A 58 -3.54 6.82 -5.15
C ILE A 58 -2.79 6.10 -4.04
N MET A 59 -3.51 5.57 -3.05
CA MET A 59 -2.98 4.89 -1.88
C MET A 59 -3.31 3.40 -1.91
N SER A 60 -2.41 2.57 -1.40
CA SER A 60 -2.67 1.14 -1.23
C SER A 60 -3.69 0.89 -0.12
N SER A 61 -4.52 -0.13 -0.31
CA SER A 61 -5.54 -0.56 0.64
C SER A 61 -5.56 -2.09 0.73
N PRO A 62 -5.73 -2.67 1.92
CA PRO A 62 -5.95 -4.11 2.08
C PRO A 62 -7.41 -4.51 1.83
N ARG A 63 -8.29 -3.57 1.49
CA ARG A 63 -9.69 -3.84 1.15
C ARG A 63 -10.12 -3.10 -0.10
N SER A 64 -11.03 -3.68 -0.86
CA SER A 64 -11.72 -3.02 -1.96
C SER A 64 -13.20 -3.47 -1.97
N PRO A 65 -14.05 -2.90 -2.83
CA PRO A 65 -15.39 -3.43 -3.03
C PRO A 65 -15.39 -4.91 -3.49
N GLU A 66 -14.33 -5.34 -4.16
CA GLU A 66 -14.17 -6.69 -4.72
C GLU A 66 -13.46 -7.64 -3.75
N VAL A 67 -12.63 -7.12 -2.85
CA VAL A 67 -11.87 -7.91 -1.86
C VAL A 67 -12.41 -7.64 -0.46
N SER A 68 -13.04 -8.66 0.11
CA SER A 68 -13.60 -8.61 1.46
C SER A 68 -12.54 -8.32 2.51
N VAL A 69 -12.88 -7.43 3.44
CA VAL A 69 -12.06 -7.14 4.63
C VAL A 69 -11.80 -8.39 5.49
N LEU A 70 -12.67 -9.40 5.41
CA LEU A 70 -12.51 -10.65 6.16
C LEU A 70 -11.26 -11.43 5.73
N ILE A 71 -10.88 -11.36 4.45
CA ILE A 71 -9.66 -11.99 3.95
C ILE A 71 -8.42 -11.31 4.55
N PHE A 72 -8.46 -9.98 4.68
CA PHE A 72 -7.42 -9.25 5.36
C PHE A 72 -7.35 -9.62 6.85
N ILE A 73 -8.50 -9.68 7.53
CA ILE A 73 -8.59 -10.03 8.96
C ILE A 73 -8.06 -11.44 9.21
N SER A 74 -8.38 -12.44 8.38
CA SER A 74 -7.87 -13.80 8.57
C SER A 74 -6.35 -13.89 8.45
N ILE A 75 -5.71 -12.98 7.71
CA ILE A 75 -4.25 -12.89 7.61
C ILE A 75 -3.64 -12.26 8.86
N ILE A 76 -4.18 -11.14 9.35
CA ILE A 76 -3.59 -10.39 10.47
C ILE A 76 -4.04 -10.87 11.85
N LYS A 77 -5.16 -11.60 11.91
CA LYS A 77 -5.80 -12.15 13.11
C LYS A 77 -6.35 -13.55 12.80
N PRO A 78 -5.49 -14.56 12.59
CA PRO A 78 -5.92 -15.93 12.28
C PRO A 78 -6.87 -16.52 13.33
N GLU A 79 -6.79 -16.06 14.58
CA GLU A 79 -7.69 -16.46 15.67
C GLU A 79 -9.16 -16.08 15.44
N LEU A 80 -9.43 -15.12 14.54
CA LEU A 80 -10.78 -14.67 14.17
C LEU A 80 -11.30 -15.34 12.89
N GLU A 81 -10.53 -16.25 12.29
CA GLU A 81 -10.94 -16.95 11.08
C GLU A 81 -12.21 -17.79 11.32
N GLY A 82 -13.18 -17.68 10.41
CA GLY A 82 -14.46 -18.39 10.50
C GLY A 82 -15.42 -17.85 11.56
N MET A 83 -15.06 -16.79 12.30
CA MET A 83 -15.99 -16.10 13.19
C MET A 83 -17.09 -15.36 12.41
N ASN A 84 -18.19 -15.07 13.10
CA ASN A 84 -19.26 -14.26 12.53
C ASN A 84 -18.72 -12.84 12.22
N PRO A 85 -18.91 -12.31 10.99
CA PRO A 85 -18.53 -10.95 10.63
C PRO A 85 -19.10 -9.86 11.54
N ASP A 86 -20.25 -10.13 12.17
CA ASP A 86 -20.95 -9.24 13.11
C ASP A 86 -20.56 -9.50 14.58
N SER A 87 -19.58 -10.37 14.84
CA SER A 87 -19.06 -10.57 16.20
C SER A 87 -18.36 -9.29 16.70
N PRO A 88 -18.45 -8.99 18.01
CA PRO A 88 -17.79 -7.82 18.60
C PRO A 88 -16.29 -7.74 18.28
N GLU A 89 -15.60 -8.88 18.25
CA GLU A 89 -14.18 -9.01 17.98
C GLU A 89 -13.84 -8.63 16.53
N VAL A 90 -14.58 -9.18 15.57
CA VAL A 90 -14.36 -8.88 14.14
C VAL A 90 -14.75 -7.43 13.83
N ILE A 91 -15.81 -6.90 14.44
CA ILE A 91 -16.17 -5.48 14.33
C ILE A 91 -15.08 -4.58 14.90
N ALA A 92 -14.45 -4.95 16.02
CA ALA A 92 -13.37 -4.18 16.62
C ALA A 92 -12.17 -4.04 15.66
N VAL A 93 -11.75 -5.14 15.02
CA VAL A 93 -10.66 -5.12 14.03
C VAL A 93 -11.03 -4.33 12.78
N GLN A 94 -12.28 -4.43 12.31
CA GLN A 94 -12.76 -3.60 11.19
C GLN A 94 -12.73 -2.10 11.51
N LYS A 95 -13.11 -1.73 12.74
CA LYS A 95 -13.05 -0.33 13.21
C LYS A 95 -11.61 0.16 13.31
N GLU A 96 -10.72 -0.63 13.89
CA GLU A 96 -9.28 -0.31 13.97
C GLU A 96 -8.71 -0.06 12.57
N LEU A 97 -9.00 -0.94 11.60
CA LEU A 97 -8.59 -0.75 10.21
C LEU A 97 -9.12 0.56 9.63
N ALA A 98 -10.39 0.90 9.88
CA ALA A 98 -11.01 2.13 9.38
C ALA A 98 -10.36 3.38 10.01
N GLU A 99 -10.02 3.34 11.28
CA GLU A 99 -9.33 4.42 12.00
C GLU A 99 -7.92 4.65 11.43
N ILE A 100 -7.14 3.58 11.28
CA ILE A 100 -5.79 3.65 10.70
C ILE A 100 -5.84 4.13 9.23
N GLN A 101 -6.78 3.62 8.44
CA GLN A 101 -6.99 4.05 7.05
C GLN A 101 -7.37 5.54 6.97
N SER A 102 -8.22 6.01 7.88
CA SER A 102 -8.61 7.43 7.99
C SER A 102 -7.43 8.31 8.39
N LYS A 103 -6.59 7.84 9.30
CA LYS A 103 -5.37 8.53 9.73
C LYS A 103 -4.37 8.70 8.58
N ALA A 104 -4.09 7.61 7.86
CA ALA A 104 -3.22 7.64 6.68
C ALA A 104 -3.74 8.64 5.63
N LYS A 105 -5.05 8.61 5.35
CA LYS A 105 -5.71 9.56 4.45
C LYS A 105 -5.53 11.00 4.91
N LYS A 106 -5.71 11.28 6.20
CA LYS A 106 -5.62 12.64 6.76
C LYS A 106 -4.20 13.21 6.63
N ILE A 107 -3.17 12.40 6.86
CA ILE A 107 -1.77 12.82 6.69
C ILE A 107 -1.52 13.28 5.25
N ILE A 108 -2.03 12.52 4.28
CA ILE A 108 -1.87 12.83 2.85
C ILE A 108 -2.71 14.03 2.41
N LEU A 109 -3.95 14.15 2.89
CA LEU A 109 -4.82 15.30 2.58
C LEU A 109 -4.38 16.61 3.24
N ASN A 110 -3.53 16.56 4.26
CA ASN A 110 -2.95 17.76 4.87
C ASN A 110 -1.85 18.40 3.98
N GLN A 111 -1.52 17.82 2.84
CA GLN A 111 -0.56 18.37 1.89
C GLN A 111 -1.26 19.29 0.89
N ASP A 112 -0.71 20.50 0.69
CA ASP A 112 -1.36 21.57 -0.09
C ASP A 112 -1.60 21.22 -1.56
N ASP A 113 -0.80 20.32 -2.13
CA ASP A 113 -0.89 19.86 -3.51
C ASP A 113 -1.85 18.67 -3.70
N ILE A 114 -2.42 18.12 -2.61
CA ILE A 114 -3.32 16.95 -2.66
C ILE A 114 -4.77 17.36 -2.37
N ASN A 115 -5.62 17.23 -3.39
CA ASN A 115 -7.04 17.52 -3.35
C ASN A 115 -7.90 16.31 -2.97
N SER A 116 -7.43 15.09 -3.30
CA SER A 116 -8.21 13.87 -3.08
C SER A 116 -7.33 12.63 -2.90
N VAL A 117 -7.90 11.61 -2.26
CA VAL A 117 -7.29 10.30 -2.07
C VAL A 117 -8.18 9.23 -2.68
N SER A 118 -7.59 8.38 -3.52
CA SER A 118 -8.21 7.15 -4.04
C SER A 118 -7.48 5.94 -3.46
N TRP A 119 -8.20 4.82 -3.33
CA TRP A 119 -7.66 3.58 -2.80
C TRP A 119 -7.55 2.54 -3.90
N GLU A 120 -6.43 1.82 -3.92
CA GLU A 120 -6.19 0.69 -4.81
C GLU A 120 -5.81 -0.54 -3.99
N ILE A 121 -6.31 -1.70 -4.40
CA ILE A 121 -6.05 -2.96 -3.71
C ILE A 121 -4.56 -3.35 -3.83
N ASP A 122 -3.91 -3.66 -2.71
CA ASP A 122 -2.50 -4.11 -2.73
C ASP A 122 -2.41 -5.61 -3.04
N LYS A 123 -2.49 -5.95 -4.32
CA LYS A 123 -2.43 -7.34 -4.80
C LYS A 123 -1.13 -8.03 -4.40
N LEU A 124 -0.02 -7.29 -4.35
CA LEU A 124 1.29 -7.83 -3.98
C LEU A 124 1.32 -8.21 -2.50
N TRP A 125 0.76 -7.37 -1.62
CA TRP A 125 0.67 -7.71 -0.20
C TRP A 125 -0.12 -9.00 0.02
N PHE A 126 -1.24 -9.19 -0.69
CA PHE A 126 -1.98 -10.47 -0.62
C PHE A 126 -1.18 -11.65 -1.15
N ALA A 127 -0.48 -11.48 -2.28
CA ALA A 127 0.37 -12.52 -2.85
C ALA A 127 1.52 -12.92 -1.90
N ASP A 128 2.11 -11.96 -1.20
CA ASP A 128 3.14 -12.19 -0.18
C ASP A 128 2.62 -13.00 1.02
N HIS A 129 1.30 -12.97 1.25
CA HIS A 129 0.60 -13.78 2.27
C HIS A 129 -0.08 -15.02 1.69
N GLY A 130 0.21 -15.39 0.43
CA GLY A 130 -0.29 -16.60 -0.21
C GLY A 130 -1.74 -16.52 -0.70
N VAL A 131 -2.31 -15.32 -0.80
CA VAL A 131 -3.69 -15.08 -1.26
C VAL A 131 -3.68 -14.39 -2.62
N SER A 132 -4.44 -14.94 -3.58
CA SER A 132 -4.60 -14.33 -4.90
C SER A 132 -5.91 -13.55 -4.99
N VAL A 133 -5.81 -12.25 -5.27
CA VAL A 133 -6.95 -11.35 -5.51
C VAL A 133 -6.89 -10.86 -6.96
N TRP A 134 -7.99 -11.00 -7.70
CA TRP A 134 -8.05 -10.73 -9.15
C TRP A 134 -8.91 -9.51 -9.44
#